data_AF-A0A0V0G2N5-F1
#
_entry.id   AF-A0A0V0G2N5-F1
#
_cell.length_a   1.000
_cell.length_b   1.000
_cell.length_c   1.000
_cell.angle_alpha   90.00
_cell.angle_beta   90.00
_cell.angle_gamma   90.00
#
_symmetry.space_group_name_H-M   'P 1'
#
loop_
_entity.id
_entity.type
_entity.pdbx_description
1 polymer ?
#
loop_
_entity_poly.entity_id
_entity_poly.type
_entity_poly.pdbx_seq_one_letter_code
_entity_poly.pdbx_strand_id
1 'polypeptide(L)'
;YFGIQTYAVAAVTINYGGSSCLQITPMKDFDTERFFKGTWYLTHVTPRGDDTMVVVCDYNLSLKTDGTIENDYFLYDNDGDRHDIHCNGTKSEKPGEFPFDCYSRFGKVEIPAHNDNYYIATDYERYGLVYTCTKTPTLFQDQVKVLFRNKDYIPSDEEVKKILKPYGLDFTKFIPRDKVSCLTEVIKKK
;
A
#
# COMPACT_ATOMS: atom_id res chain seq x y z
N TYR A 1 22.72 -33.32 -14.89
CA TYR A 1 22.83 -32.42 -13.74
C TYR A 1 22.25 -31.08 -14.16
N PHE A 2 21.00 -30.78 -13.80
CA PHE A 2 20.41 -29.45 -14.01
C PHE A 2 20.70 -28.61 -12.78
N GLY A 3 21.69 -27.73 -12.87
CA GLY A 3 22.01 -26.77 -11.82
C GLY A 3 20.91 -25.71 -11.79
N ILE A 4 20.16 -25.66 -10.69
CA ILE A 4 19.22 -24.58 -10.42
C ILE A 4 20.06 -23.33 -10.15
N GLN A 5 20.11 -22.40 -11.11
CA GLN A 5 20.67 -21.07 -10.87
C GLN A 5 19.75 -20.35 -9.88
N THR A 6 20.15 -20.32 -8.61
CA THR A 6 19.60 -19.39 -7.63
C THR A 6 20.06 -17.99 -7.99
N TYR A 7 19.22 -17.24 -8.70
CA TYR A 7 19.44 -15.81 -8.88
C TYR A 7 19.33 -15.14 -7.50
N ALA A 8 20.47 -14.81 -6.91
CA ALA A 8 20.54 -13.88 -5.80
C ALA A 8 20.19 -12.49 -6.35
N VAL A 9 18.91 -12.13 -6.31
CA VAL A 9 18.51 -10.73 -6.46
C VAL A 9 19.12 -10.01 -5.27
N ALA A 10 19.97 -9.01 -5.51
CA ALA A 10 20.44 -8.15 -4.43
C ALA A 10 19.21 -7.62 -3.69
N ALA A 11 19.08 -7.98 -2.41
CA ALA A 11 18.01 -7.52 -1.55
C ALA A 11 18.02 -5.99 -1.55
N VAL A 12 17.03 -5.37 -2.19
CA VAL A 12 16.83 -3.92 -2.11
C VAL A 12 16.39 -3.63 -0.69
N THR A 13 17.27 -3.05 0.11
CA THR A 13 16.91 -2.57 1.45
C THR A 13 16.04 -1.33 1.32
N ILE A 14 14.84 -1.38 1.90
CA ILE A 14 13.88 -0.27 1.87
C ILE A 14 14.00 0.52 3.17
N ASN A 15 14.51 1.74 3.06
CA ASN A 15 14.71 2.65 4.18
C ASN A 15 13.63 3.75 4.18
N TYR A 16 12.40 3.38 4.57
CA TYR A 16 11.26 4.30 4.60
C TYR A 16 11.41 5.35 5.73
N GLY A 17 10.61 6.43 5.67
CA GLY A 17 10.57 7.47 6.69
C GLY A 17 11.70 8.49 6.57
N GLY A 18 12.22 8.67 5.35
CA GLY A 18 13.26 9.65 5.03
C GLY A 18 12.72 11.07 4.81
N SER A 19 13.61 11.98 4.40
CA SER A 19 13.26 13.36 4.04
C SER A 19 12.77 13.53 2.59
N SER A 20 12.60 12.44 1.85
CA SER A 20 12.13 12.43 0.46
C SER A 20 11.60 11.04 0.07
N CYS A 21 10.84 10.98 -1.02
CA CYS A 21 10.42 9.71 -1.60
C CYS A 21 11.62 8.87 -2.06
N LEU A 22 11.61 7.60 -1.68
CA LEU A 22 12.54 6.62 -2.21
C LEU A 22 12.25 6.34 -3.70
N GLN A 23 13.32 6.13 -4.45
CA GLN A 23 13.25 5.53 -5.78
C GLN A 23 13.39 4.02 -5.62
N ILE A 24 12.25 3.34 -5.51
CA ILE A 24 12.20 1.89 -5.34
C ILE A 24 12.27 1.22 -6.71
N THR A 25 13.06 0.16 -6.82
CA THR A 25 12.97 -0.73 -7.98
C THR A 25 11.84 -1.73 -7.70
N PRO A 26 10.74 -1.73 -8.48
CA PRO A 26 9.66 -2.70 -8.31
C PRO A 26 10.15 -4.14 -8.54
N MET A 27 9.32 -5.11 -8.17
CA MET A 27 9.59 -6.49 -8.56
C MET A 27 9.68 -6.62 -10.07
N LYS A 28 10.64 -7.43 -10.51
CA LYS A 28 10.80 -7.76 -11.91
C LYS A 28 9.57 -8.53 -12.42
N ASP A 29 9.21 -8.29 -13.68
CA ASP A 29 8.17 -9.04 -14.39
C ASP A 29 6.80 -8.99 -13.67
N PHE A 30 6.48 -7.84 -13.06
CA PHE A 30 5.20 -7.62 -12.38
C PHE A 30 4.01 -7.79 -13.35
N ASP A 31 3.10 -8.69 -13.00
CA ASP A 31 1.88 -8.95 -13.76
C ASP A 31 0.74 -8.06 -13.27
N THR A 32 0.54 -6.96 -13.99
CA THR A 32 -0.51 -5.96 -13.75
C THR A 32 -1.89 -6.60 -13.70
N GLU A 33 -2.23 -7.45 -14.67
CA GLU A 33 -3.58 -8.02 -14.76
C GLU A 33 -3.89 -8.93 -13.59
N ARG A 34 -2.92 -9.75 -13.17
CA ARG A 34 -3.09 -10.62 -12.00
C ARG A 34 -3.20 -9.84 -10.69
N PHE A 35 -2.38 -8.80 -10.51
CA PHE A 35 -2.39 -8.04 -9.26
C PHE A 35 -3.66 -7.20 -9.09
N PHE A 36 -4.06 -6.47 -10.13
CA PHE A 36 -5.21 -5.55 -10.08
C PHE A 36 -6.57 -6.24 -10.31
N LYS A 37 -6.58 -7.58 -10.39
CA LYS A 37 -7.82 -8.37 -10.37
C LYS A 37 -8.26 -8.63 -8.93
N GLY A 38 -9.45 -8.15 -8.56
CA GLY A 38 -10.04 -8.38 -7.24
C GLY A 38 -9.48 -7.47 -6.14
N THR A 39 -9.94 -7.69 -4.91
CA THR A 39 -9.68 -6.80 -3.77
C THR A 39 -8.41 -7.16 -3.00
N TRP A 40 -7.80 -6.17 -2.36
CA TRP A 40 -6.72 -6.34 -1.40
C TRP A 40 -7.08 -5.68 -0.07
N TYR A 41 -6.68 -6.31 1.02
CA TYR A 41 -6.97 -5.86 2.38
C TYR A 41 -5.66 -5.50 3.06
N LEU A 42 -5.58 -4.31 3.66
CA LEU A 42 -4.43 -3.95 4.47
C LEU A 42 -4.32 -4.92 5.65
N THR A 43 -3.11 -5.35 5.99
CA THR A 43 -2.86 -6.12 7.22
C THR A 43 -1.85 -5.43 8.12
N HIS A 44 -0.79 -4.87 7.55
CA HIS A 44 0.26 -4.18 8.27
C HIS A 44 0.71 -2.94 7.49
N VAL A 45 1.02 -1.85 8.19
CA VAL A 45 1.49 -0.61 7.56
C VAL A 45 2.50 0.11 8.43
N THR A 46 3.43 0.84 7.82
CA THR A 46 4.30 1.76 8.56
C THR A 46 3.57 3.08 8.87
N PRO A 47 3.97 3.81 9.92
CA PRO A 47 3.50 5.18 10.16
C PRO A 47 3.71 6.08 8.93
N ARG A 48 2.85 7.10 8.78
CA ARG A 48 2.84 8.03 7.63
C ARG A 48 3.83 9.20 7.78
N GLY A 49 4.57 9.25 8.89
CA GLY A 49 5.56 10.29 9.20
C GLY A 49 5.01 11.48 9.98
N ASP A 50 3.69 11.67 10.02
CA ASP A 50 2.99 12.56 10.95
C ASP A 50 2.20 11.75 12.00
N ASP A 51 2.00 12.35 13.19
CA ASP A 51 1.26 11.72 14.31
C ASP A 51 -0.25 11.55 14.03
N THR A 52 -0.72 11.93 12.84
CA THR A 52 -2.10 11.70 12.40
C THR A 52 -2.20 10.30 11.81
N MET A 53 -2.64 9.34 12.63
CA MET A 53 -2.96 7.98 12.19
C MET A 53 -4.18 7.99 11.27
N VAL A 54 -3.97 8.31 10.00
CA VAL A 54 -4.98 8.19 8.97
C VAL A 54 -4.70 6.92 8.18
N VAL A 55 -5.48 5.87 8.46
CA VAL A 55 -5.18 4.56 7.90
C VAL A 55 -6.26 4.07 6.95
N VAL A 56 -5.78 3.58 5.82
CA VAL A 56 -6.56 3.03 4.72
C VAL A 56 -6.83 1.56 4.98
N CYS A 57 -8.10 1.16 5.03
CA CYS A 57 -8.44 -0.19 5.50
C CYS A 57 -8.60 -1.20 4.37
N ASP A 58 -9.32 -0.83 3.32
CA ASP A 58 -9.64 -1.70 2.21
C ASP A 58 -9.25 -1.02 0.90
N TYR A 59 -8.51 -1.72 0.04
CA TYR A 59 -8.13 -1.25 -1.30
C TYR A 59 -8.96 -1.98 -2.34
N ASN A 60 -9.94 -1.29 -2.91
CA ASN A 60 -10.68 -1.83 -4.03
C ASN A 60 -9.99 -1.43 -5.34
N LEU A 61 -9.12 -2.32 -5.80
CA LEU A 61 -8.41 -2.17 -7.05
C LEU A 61 -9.26 -2.70 -8.20
N SER A 62 -9.44 -1.89 -9.25
CA SER A 62 -10.07 -2.34 -10.47
C SER A 62 -9.26 -1.93 -11.69
N LEU A 63 -8.90 -2.91 -12.52
CA LEU A 63 -8.31 -2.68 -13.84
C LEU A 63 -9.45 -2.57 -14.87
N LYS A 64 -9.56 -1.42 -15.53
CA LYS A 64 -10.50 -1.18 -16.61
C LYS A 64 -9.98 -1.74 -17.93
N THR A 65 -10.90 -1.92 -18.89
CA THR A 65 -10.58 -2.44 -20.23
C THR A 65 -9.67 -1.53 -21.05
N ASP A 66 -9.65 -0.23 -20.76
CA ASP A 66 -8.76 0.75 -21.38
C ASP A 66 -7.36 0.79 -20.73
N GLY A 67 -7.12 -0.04 -19.70
CA GLY A 67 -5.87 -0.09 -18.96
C GLY A 67 -5.77 0.89 -17.80
N THR A 68 -6.79 1.72 -17.55
CA THR A 68 -6.88 2.57 -16.37
C THR A 68 -7.04 1.71 -15.12
N ILE A 69 -6.34 2.07 -14.04
CA ILE A 69 -6.49 1.39 -12.74
C ILE A 69 -7.20 2.34 -11.80
N GLU A 70 -8.40 1.98 -11.36
CA GLU A 70 -9.05 2.68 -10.27
C GLU A 70 -8.63 2.04 -8.94
N ASN A 71 -8.30 2.88 -7.98
CA ASN A 71 -8.02 2.47 -6.62
C ASN A 71 -8.88 3.28 -5.66
N ASP A 72 -10.04 2.73 -5.34
CA ASP A 72 -10.96 3.34 -4.37
C ASP A 72 -10.67 2.79 -2.98
N TYR A 73 -10.53 3.73 -2.04
CA TYR A 73 -10.39 3.39 -0.64
C TYR A 73 -10.97 4.48 0.24
N PHE A 74 -11.16 4.15 1.52
CA PHE A 74 -11.59 5.11 2.52
C PHE A 74 -10.61 5.11 3.69
N LEU A 75 -10.61 6.22 4.41
CA LEU A 75 -9.88 6.42 5.65
C LEU A 75 -10.80 7.01 6.71
N TYR A 76 -10.41 6.84 7.96
CA TYR A 76 -10.98 7.58 9.08
C TYR A 76 -9.94 8.57 9.59
N ASP A 77 -10.35 9.80 9.89
CA ASP A 77 -9.49 10.74 10.60
C ASP A 77 -9.53 10.50 12.13
N ASN A 78 -8.80 11.34 12.86
CA ASN A 78 -8.70 11.24 14.32
C ASN A 78 -10.04 11.54 15.03
N ASP A 79 -10.97 12.23 14.37
CA ASP A 79 -12.31 12.53 14.89
C ASP A 79 -13.31 11.41 14.58
N GLY A 80 -12.90 10.40 13.79
CA GLY A 80 -13.72 9.27 13.38
C GLY A 80 -14.58 9.56 12.15
N ASP A 81 -14.34 10.66 11.45
CA ASP A 81 -15.03 10.98 10.21
C ASP A 81 -14.44 10.17 9.06
N ARG A 82 -15.32 9.59 8.24
CA ARG A 82 -14.95 8.82 7.05
C ARG A 82 -14.70 9.77 5.89
N HIS A 83 -13.56 9.58 5.22
CA HIS A 83 -13.23 10.25 3.96
C HIS A 83 -13.00 9.21 2.88
N ASP A 84 -13.77 9.32 1.80
CA ASP A 84 -13.58 8.51 0.60
C ASP A 84 -12.51 9.15 -0.29
N ILE A 85 -11.62 8.31 -0.80
CA ILE A 85 -10.57 8.69 -1.74
C ILE A 85 -10.75 7.89 -3.01
N HIS A 86 -10.83 8.63 -4.11
CA HIS A 86 -10.83 8.09 -5.45
C HIS A 86 -9.47 8.35 -6.08
N CYS A 87 -8.82 7.30 -6.57
CA CYS A 87 -7.54 7.40 -7.26
C CYS A 87 -7.62 6.81 -8.66
N ASN A 88 -7.15 7.57 -9.64
CA ASN A 88 -7.00 7.11 -11.01
C ASN A 88 -5.53 6.90 -11.32
N GLY A 89 -5.19 5.65 -11.59
CA GLY A 89 -3.87 5.20 -11.98
C GLY A 89 -3.76 5.10 -13.49
N THR A 90 -2.66 5.61 -14.03
CA THR A 90 -2.30 5.37 -15.43
C THR A 90 -1.27 4.24 -15.47
N LYS A 91 -1.27 3.48 -16.57
CA LYS A 91 -0.26 2.44 -16.79
C LYS A 91 1.10 3.13 -16.94
N SER A 92 2.03 2.79 -16.05
CA SER A 92 3.42 3.23 -16.18
C SER A 92 4.13 2.46 -17.29
N GLU A 93 5.11 3.09 -17.91
CA GLU A 93 6.07 2.43 -18.81
C GLU A 93 6.98 1.44 -18.07
N LYS A 94 7.13 1.59 -16.75
CA LYS A 94 7.94 0.72 -15.90
C LYS A 94 7.04 -0.29 -15.17
N PRO A 95 7.20 -1.60 -15.43
CA PRO A 95 6.44 -2.63 -14.72
C PRO A 95 6.56 -2.51 -13.20
N GLY A 96 5.44 -2.55 -12.49
CA GLY A 96 5.39 -2.51 -11.03
C GLY A 96 5.54 -1.12 -10.40
N GLU A 97 5.73 -0.06 -11.19
CA GLU A 97 5.60 1.34 -10.74
C GLU A 97 4.27 1.86 -11.26
N PHE A 98 3.44 2.48 -10.44
CA PHE A 98 2.14 2.99 -10.85
C PHE A 98 1.88 4.35 -10.19
N PRO A 99 1.88 5.44 -10.98
CA PRO A 99 1.44 6.74 -10.49
C PRO A 99 -0.09 6.76 -10.41
N PHE A 100 -0.61 7.30 -9.32
CA PHE A 100 -2.03 7.52 -9.10
C PHE A 100 -2.29 8.98 -8.75
N ASP A 101 -3.24 9.59 -9.45
CA ASP A 101 -3.78 10.88 -9.07
C ASP A 101 -5.03 10.65 -8.23
N CYS A 102 -4.97 11.10 -6.98
CA CYS A 102 -5.96 10.85 -5.94
C CYS A 102 -6.65 12.12 -5.52
N TYR A 103 -7.96 12.01 -5.26
CA TYR A 103 -8.79 13.13 -4.83
C TYR A 103 -9.48 12.75 -3.53
N SER A 104 -9.20 13.51 -2.48
CA SER A 104 -9.85 13.35 -1.17
C SER A 104 -10.94 14.41 -1.03
N ARG A 105 -12.16 13.99 -0.67
CA ARG A 105 -13.28 14.91 -0.51
C ARG A 105 -13.55 15.21 0.96
N PHE A 106 -13.17 16.42 1.40
CA PHE A 106 -13.49 16.95 2.73
C PHE A 106 -14.67 17.93 2.60
N GLY A 107 -15.89 17.40 2.69
CA GLY A 107 -17.11 18.18 2.47
C GLY A 107 -17.24 18.70 1.02
N LYS A 108 -17.04 20.02 0.84
CA LYS A 108 -17.06 20.68 -0.49
C LYS A 108 -15.66 20.91 -1.08
N VAL A 109 -14.60 20.64 -0.32
CA VAL A 109 -13.23 20.85 -0.76
C VAL A 109 -12.66 19.53 -1.27
N GLU A 110 -12.10 19.58 -2.47
CA GLU A 110 -11.35 18.48 -3.05
C GLU A 110 -9.85 18.77 -2.91
N ILE A 111 -9.12 17.84 -2.30
CA ILE A 111 -7.68 17.96 -2.10
C ILE A 111 -6.99 16.95 -3.01
N PRO A 112 -6.22 17.40 -4.02
CA PRO A 112 -5.45 16.51 -4.87
C PRO A 112 -4.20 16.00 -4.17
N ALA A 113 -3.88 14.74 -4.39
CA ALA A 113 -2.65 14.10 -3.97
C ALA A 113 -2.13 13.20 -5.09
N HIS A 114 -0.81 13.14 -5.24
CA HIS A 114 -0.15 12.26 -6.20
C HIS A 114 0.54 11.12 -5.45
N ASN A 115 0.25 9.87 -5.82
CA ASN A 115 0.79 8.68 -5.19
C ASN A 115 1.67 7.92 -6.18
N ASP A 116 2.97 7.84 -5.89
CA ASP A 116 3.87 6.91 -6.56
C ASP A 116 3.82 5.56 -5.84
N ASN A 117 3.17 4.55 -6.44
CA ASN A 117 3.10 3.20 -5.89
C ASN A 117 4.13 2.28 -6.54
N TYR A 118 4.88 1.57 -5.71
CA TYR A 118 5.88 0.60 -6.13
C TYR A 118 5.52 -0.77 -5.54
N TYR A 119 5.25 -1.74 -6.42
CA TYR A 119 4.93 -3.12 -6.04
C TYR A 119 6.23 -3.91 -5.88
N ILE A 120 6.62 -4.13 -4.63
CA ILE A 120 7.93 -4.67 -4.25
C ILE A 120 7.94 -6.20 -4.32
N ALA A 121 6.83 -6.84 -3.96
CA ALA A 121 6.70 -8.28 -3.93
C ALA A 121 5.23 -8.69 -3.93
N THR A 122 4.89 -9.78 -4.62
CA THR A 122 3.59 -10.43 -4.48
C THR A 122 3.69 -11.86 -4.98
N ASP A 123 2.90 -12.76 -4.40
CA ASP A 123 2.60 -14.07 -5.01
C ASP A 123 1.28 -14.04 -5.82
N TYR A 124 0.67 -12.86 -5.97
CA TYR A 124 -0.61 -12.54 -6.63
C TYR A 124 -1.86 -13.13 -5.96
N GLU A 125 -1.71 -14.26 -5.27
CA GLU A 125 -2.81 -15.05 -4.72
C GLU A 125 -3.06 -14.79 -3.23
N ARG A 126 -2.03 -14.41 -2.46
CA ARG A 126 -2.14 -14.30 -1.00
C ARG A 126 -1.71 -12.95 -0.50
N TYR A 127 -0.52 -12.47 -0.86
CA TYR A 127 0.05 -11.25 -0.30
C TYR A 127 0.58 -10.26 -1.34
N GLY A 128 0.63 -8.99 -0.98
CA GLY A 128 1.32 -7.93 -1.71
C GLY A 128 2.11 -7.04 -0.76
N LEU A 129 3.32 -6.66 -1.14
CA LEU A 129 4.18 -5.70 -0.45
C LEU A 129 4.30 -4.46 -1.33
N VAL A 130 3.82 -3.33 -0.83
CA VAL A 130 3.70 -2.09 -1.60
C VAL A 130 4.36 -0.96 -0.84
N TYR A 131 5.18 -0.18 -1.54
CA TYR A 131 5.63 1.12 -1.05
C TYR A 131 4.84 2.20 -1.78
N THR A 132 4.29 3.15 -1.03
CA THR A 132 3.57 4.32 -1.55
C THR A 132 4.32 5.55 -1.12
N CYS A 133 4.61 6.46 -2.06
CA CYS A 133 4.94 7.83 -1.71
C CYS A 133 3.81 8.78 -2.13
N THR A 134 3.21 9.46 -1.17
CA THR A 134 2.19 10.47 -1.38
C THR A 134 2.83 11.86 -1.39
N LYS A 135 2.50 12.66 -2.39
CA LYS A 135 2.90 14.05 -2.54
C LYS A 135 1.65 14.93 -2.64
N THR A 136 1.61 15.99 -1.86
CA THR A 136 0.67 17.10 -2.01
C THR A 136 1.48 18.36 -2.36
N PRO A 137 0.84 19.50 -2.67
CA PRO A 137 1.58 20.75 -2.92
C PRO A 137 2.46 21.21 -1.75
N THR A 138 2.20 20.75 -0.53
CA THR A 138 2.86 21.24 0.69
C THR A 138 3.60 20.17 1.49
N LEU A 139 3.32 18.88 1.25
CA LEU A 139 3.82 17.77 2.06
C LEU A 139 4.18 16.57 1.19
N PHE A 140 5.10 15.74 1.68
CA PHE A 140 5.31 14.39 1.16
C PHE A 140 5.32 13.40 2.33
N GLN A 141 4.88 12.17 2.06
CA GLN A 141 4.75 11.10 3.06
C GLN A 141 4.97 9.76 2.38
N ASP A 142 5.67 8.84 3.04
CA ASP A 142 5.90 7.50 2.52
C ASP A 142 5.40 6.42 3.48
N GLN A 143 4.93 5.30 2.91
CA GLN A 143 4.46 4.16 3.68
C GLN A 143 4.80 2.85 2.98
N VAL A 144 5.09 1.83 3.79
CA VAL A 144 5.17 0.45 3.34
C VAL A 144 3.96 -0.31 3.87
N LYS A 145 3.30 -1.05 3.00
CA LYS A 145 2.04 -1.76 3.25
C LYS A 145 2.19 -3.23 2.92
N VAL A 146 1.68 -4.08 3.81
CA VAL A 146 1.47 -5.51 3.55
C VAL A 146 -0.03 -5.74 3.37
N LEU A 147 -0.39 -6.22 2.19
CA LEU A 147 -1.76 -6.49 1.77
C LEU A 147 -1.99 -8.00 1.69
N PHE A 148 -3.21 -8.45 1.99
CA PHE A 148 -3.64 -9.83 1.78
C PHE A 148 -4.96 -9.90 0.99
N ARG A 149 -5.19 -11.01 0.29
CA ARG A 149 -6.43 -11.23 -0.51
C ARG A 149 -7.66 -11.55 0.31
N ASN A 150 -7.51 -12.06 1.53
CA ASN A 150 -8.62 -12.44 2.39
C ASN A 150 -8.72 -11.48 3.58
N LYS A 151 -9.87 -10.81 3.73
CA LYS A 151 -10.14 -9.83 4.80
C LYS A 151 -10.12 -10.46 6.20
N ASP A 152 -10.56 -11.70 6.31
CA ASP A 152 -10.68 -12.42 7.57
C ASP A 152 -9.39 -13.18 7.92
N TYR A 153 -8.40 -13.16 7.01
CA TYR A 153 -7.09 -13.75 7.27
C TYR A 153 -6.21 -12.79 8.04
N ILE A 154 -5.87 -13.16 9.27
CA ILE A 154 -4.91 -12.44 10.10
C ILE A 154 -3.57 -13.18 9.97
N PRO A 155 -2.59 -12.64 9.21
CA PRO A 155 -1.29 -13.28 9.09
C PRO A 155 -0.57 -13.26 10.44
N SER A 156 0.15 -14.35 10.76
CA SER A 156 1.01 -14.38 11.94
C SER A 156 2.21 -13.42 11.79
N ASP A 157 2.73 -12.90 12.91
CA ASP A 157 3.96 -12.10 12.94
C ASP A 157 5.11 -12.76 12.17
N GLU A 158 5.28 -14.07 12.31
CA GLU A 158 6.34 -14.81 11.62
C GLU A 158 6.16 -14.86 10.10
N GLU A 159 4.91 -14.89 9.61
CA GLU A 159 4.63 -14.79 8.19
C GLU A 159 4.98 -13.40 7.65
N VAL A 160 4.58 -12.35 8.36
CA VAL A 160 4.88 -10.97 7.97
C VAL A 160 6.39 -10.72 8.01
N LYS A 161 7.09 -11.15 9.07
CA LYS A 161 8.56 -11.06 9.15
C LYS A 161 9.25 -11.76 7.98
N LYS A 162 8.73 -12.90 7.50
CA LYS A 162 9.29 -13.59 6.31
C LYS A 162 9.10 -12.78 5.03
N ILE A 163 7.97 -12.09 4.86
CA ILE A 163 7.72 -11.20 3.73
C ILE A 163 8.68 -9.99 3.77
N LEU A 164 8.91 -9.42 4.96
CA LEU A 164 9.67 -8.18 5.16
C LEU A 164 11.19 -8.39 5.12
N LYS A 165 11.69 -9.51 5.65
CA LYS A 165 13.11 -9.80 5.84
C LYS A 165 13.97 -9.63 4.57
N PRO A 166 13.56 -10.10 3.38
CA PRO A 166 14.34 -9.92 2.15
C PRO A 166 14.57 -8.46 1.75
N TYR A 167 13.79 -7.52 2.30
CA TYR A 167 13.84 -6.10 1.96
C TYR A 167 14.41 -5.24 3.09
N GLY A 168 15.00 -5.88 4.12
CA GLY A 168 15.58 -5.19 5.27
C GLY A 168 14.57 -4.39 6.10
N LEU A 169 13.27 -4.68 5.96
CA LEU A 169 12.21 -3.99 6.66
C LEU A 169 12.06 -4.53 8.08
N ASP A 170 12.02 -3.62 9.05
CA ASP A 170 11.87 -3.94 10.46
C ASP A 170 10.39 -4.08 10.83
N PHE A 171 9.98 -5.33 11.09
CA PHE A 171 8.61 -5.67 11.51
C PHE A 171 8.13 -4.85 12.71
N THR A 172 9.01 -4.48 13.65
CA THR A 172 8.60 -3.77 14.88
C THR A 172 8.06 -2.36 14.60
N LYS A 173 8.31 -1.83 13.40
CA LYS A 173 7.79 -0.53 12.97
C LYS A 173 6.47 -0.61 12.21
N PHE A 174 5.95 -1.82 11.98
CA PHE A 174 4.66 -2.01 11.33
C PHE A 174 3.54 -2.04 12.36
N ILE A 175 2.47 -1.33 12.05
CA ILE A 175 1.24 -1.30 12.81
C ILE A 175 0.28 -2.34 12.20
N PRO A 176 -0.18 -3.34 12.96
CA PRO A 176 -1.16 -4.29 12.48
C PRO A 176 -2.55 -3.66 12.37
N ARG A 177 -3.38 -4.18 11.45
CA ARG A 177 -4.71 -3.66 11.11
C ARG A 177 -5.67 -3.57 12.30
N ASP A 178 -5.57 -4.48 13.27
CA ASP A 178 -6.43 -4.48 14.46
C ASP A 178 -6.11 -3.35 15.45
N LYS A 179 -4.89 -2.79 15.37
CA LYS A 179 -4.45 -1.61 16.14
C LYS A 179 -4.70 -0.30 15.41
N VAL A 180 -5.17 -0.39 14.18
CA VAL A 180 -5.59 0.73 13.38
C VAL A 180 -7.10 0.94 13.57
N SER A 181 -7.57 2.19 13.52
CA SER A 181 -9.00 2.56 13.44
C SER A 181 -9.69 2.10 12.14
N CYS A 182 -9.46 0.86 11.71
CA CYS A 182 -10.24 0.16 10.69
C CYS A 182 -11.51 -0.47 11.27
N LEU A 183 -11.81 -0.17 12.52
CA LEU A 183 -12.97 -0.64 13.25
C LEU A 183 -14.20 0.08 12.71
N THR A 184 -15.03 -0.68 12.00
CA THR A 184 -16.34 -0.24 11.53
C THR A 184 -17.31 0.09 12.67
N GLU A 185 -16.95 -0.07 13.96
CA GLU A 185 -17.90 0.07 15.08
C GLU A 185 -17.32 0.54 16.42
N VAL A 186 -16.12 1.13 16.49
CA VAL A 186 -15.61 1.66 17.77
C VAL A 186 -15.71 3.19 17.77
N ILE A 187 -16.63 3.68 18.60
CA ILE A 187 -16.95 5.10 18.92
C ILE A 187 -18.22 5.66 18.22
N LYS A 188 -19.31 4.89 18.25
CA LYS A 188 -20.57 5.44 18.82
C LYS A 188 -20.63 5.10 20.31
N LYS A 189 -19.66 5.55 21.11
CA LYS A 189 -19.72 5.46 22.58
C LYS A 189 -18.88 6.58 23.23
N LYS A 190 -19.45 7.78 23.30
CA LYS A 190 -19.90 8.39 24.56
C LYS A 190 -20.77 9.61 24.26
#